data_AF-A0A699YG80-F1
#
_entry.id   AF-A0A699YG80-F1
#
_cell.length_a   1.000
_cell.length_b   1.000
_cell.length_c   1.000
_cell.angle_alpha   90.00
_cell.angle_beta   90.00
_cell.angle_gamma   90.00
#
_symmetry.space_group_name_H-M   'P 1'
#
loop_
_entity.id
_entity.type
_entity.pdbx_description
1 polymer ?
#
loop_
_entity_poly.entity_id
_entity_poly.type
_entity_poly.pdbx_seq_one_letter_code
_entity_poly.pdbx_strand_id
1 'polypeptide(L)'
;VPEYRGRLVRSGAGAQLAAVSRDPSYDTRTQAAAAALWLYVIETQEGLDPCWWGCLLPEEAGEQGPAPGSQPLVQLHLRAQARMQVQLLKSGNSDQQFVGARHAAALLCRGDLAKQMLVEEAGLPALLLVAGNALTQLRVLAAVCNALLNLSSYIPVMVAMASSSLHLLLHTQSRHSGLLGYATTAYNAGKTATEAQGLPLVEGEGSTSSQCWWWRQVVYCCGGALWNLSRHPDNRMAMQQLELQV
;
A
#
# COMPACT_ATOMS: atom_id res chain seq x y z
N VAL A 1 15.39 21.90 6.78
CA VAL A 1 14.74 20.80 6.01
C VAL A 1 14.16 21.28 4.67
N PRO A 2 13.38 22.38 4.59
CA PRO A 2 12.84 22.87 3.30
C PRO A 2 13.92 23.18 2.24
N GLU A 3 15.03 23.81 2.65
CA GLU A 3 16.15 24.12 1.75
C GLU A 3 16.82 22.89 1.12
N TYR A 4 16.83 21.75 1.83
CA TYR A 4 17.40 20.51 1.30
C TYR A 4 16.49 19.94 0.20
N ARG A 5 15.17 19.86 0.45
CA ARG A 5 14.19 19.39 -0.54
C ARG A 5 14.16 20.27 -1.78
N GLY A 6 14.16 21.59 -1.60
CA GLY A 6 14.23 22.54 -2.71
C GLY A 6 15.54 22.45 -3.51
N ARG A 7 16.66 22.00 -2.91
CA ARG A 7 17.89 21.71 -3.68
C ARG A 7 17.77 20.43 -4.50
N LEU A 8 17.19 19.36 -3.93
CA LEU A 8 16.94 18.11 -4.65
C LEU A 8 16.05 18.30 -5.89
N VAL A 9 14.99 19.10 -5.76
CA VAL A 9 14.08 19.41 -6.87
C VAL A 9 14.81 20.19 -7.96
N ARG A 10 15.50 21.28 -7.60
CA ARG A 10 16.26 22.11 -8.55
C ARG A 10 17.40 21.37 -9.25
N SER A 11 17.98 20.36 -8.62
CA SER A 11 19.01 19.53 -9.24
C SER A 11 18.44 18.41 -10.13
N GLY A 12 17.11 18.30 -10.27
CA GLY A 12 16.47 17.23 -11.03
C GLY A 12 16.66 15.83 -10.42
N ALA A 13 16.91 15.74 -9.11
CA ALA A 13 17.22 14.46 -8.45
C ALA A 13 16.03 13.48 -8.48
N GLY A 14 14.80 13.96 -8.72
CA GLY A 14 13.60 13.13 -8.76
C GLY A 14 13.69 12.00 -9.80
N ALA A 15 14.15 12.31 -11.01
CA ALA A 15 14.33 11.31 -12.06
C ALA A 15 15.40 10.26 -11.69
N GLN A 16 16.51 10.70 -11.10
CA GLN A 16 17.60 9.82 -10.67
C GLN A 16 17.16 8.91 -9.53
N LEU A 17 16.47 9.43 -8.51
CA LEU A 17 15.96 8.63 -7.39
C LEU A 17 14.92 7.62 -7.86
N ALA A 18 14.03 8.01 -8.78
CA ALA A 18 13.08 7.08 -9.39
C ALA A 18 13.81 6.00 -10.21
N ALA A 19 14.91 6.31 -10.89
CA ALA A 19 15.72 5.33 -11.62
C ALA A 19 16.45 4.36 -10.66
N VAL A 20 17.13 4.88 -9.63
CA VAL A 20 17.81 4.06 -8.60
C VAL A 20 16.86 3.08 -7.94
N SER A 21 15.61 3.50 -7.66
CA SER A 21 14.61 2.59 -7.09
C SER A 21 14.27 1.37 -7.96
N ARG A 22 14.61 1.39 -9.25
CA ARG A 22 14.28 0.32 -10.21
C ARG A 22 15.53 -0.38 -10.75
N ASP A 23 16.71 0.10 -10.41
CA ASP A 23 17.96 -0.36 -10.97
C ASP A 23 18.47 -1.60 -10.20
N PRO A 24 18.54 -2.78 -10.84
CA PRO A 24 18.93 -4.03 -10.18
C PRO A 24 20.40 -4.06 -9.76
N SER A 25 21.23 -3.09 -10.19
CA SER A 25 22.62 -2.98 -9.73
C SER A 25 22.75 -2.54 -8.27
N TYR A 26 21.71 -1.90 -7.72
CA TYR A 26 21.66 -1.51 -6.31
C TYR A 26 21.01 -2.58 -5.44
N ASP A 27 21.44 -2.66 -4.19
CA ASP A 27 20.82 -3.54 -3.21
C ASP A 27 19.37 -3.09 -2.87
N THR A 28 18.59 -4.03 -2.33
CA THR A 28 17.17 -3.85 -2.04
C THR A 28 16.88 -2.72 -1.05
N ARG A 29 17.79 -2.42 -0.12
CA ARG A 29 17.65 -1.35 0.86
C ARG A 29 17.92 0.00 0.22
N THR A 30 18.93 0.09 -0.61
CA THR A 30 19.25 1.31 -1.37
C THR A 30 18.12 1.66 -2.32
N GLN A 31 17.56 0.69 -3.03
CA GLN A 31 16.38 0.89 -3.89
C GLN A 31 15.17 1.39 -3.08
N ALA A 32 14.90 0.79 -1.91
CA ALA A 32 13.79 1.21 -1.04
C ALA A 32 14.02 2.60 -0.43
N ALA A 33 15.24 2.93 -0.04
CA ALA A 33 15.61 4.24 0.50
C ALA A 33 15.46 5.34 -0.56
N ALA A 34 15.90 5.07 -1.80
CA ALA A 34 15.71 6.00 -2.92
C ALA A 34 14.22 6.26 -3.18
N ALA A 35 13.40 5.20 -3.18
CA ALA A 35 11.95 5.30 -3.32
C ALA A 35 11.29 6.08 -2.17
N ALA A 36 11.69 5.81 -0.93
CA ALA A 36 11.18 6.51 0.24
C ALA A 36 11.55 8.00 0.24
N LEU A 37 12.77 8.35 -0.17
CA LEU A 37 13.17 9.75 -0.34
C LEU A 37 12.38 10.42 -1.47
N TRP A 38 12.15 9.70 -2.57
CA TRP A 38 11.34 10.19 -3.67
C TRP A 38 9.91 10.55 -3.23
N LEU A 39 9.28 9.62 -2.50
CA LEU A 39 7.93 9.77 -1.95
C LEU A 39 7.85 10.79 -0.81
N TYR A 40 8.93 10.96 -0.05
CA TYR A 40 8.99 11.98 1.00
C TYR A 40 8.95 13.40 0.44
N VAL A 41 9.63 13.66 -0.69
CA VAL A 41 9.66 14.98 -1.31
C VAL A 41 8.37 15.26 -2.09
N ILE A 42 7.82 14.28 -2.82
CA ILE A 42 6.57 14.50 -3.58
C ILE A 42 5.39 14.88 -2.67
N GLU A 43 5.43 14.49 -1.40
CA GLU A 43 4.39 14.83 -0.44
C GLU A 43 4.47 16.28 0.08
N THR A 44 5.48 17.05 -0.31
CA THR A 44 5.72 18.42 0.17
C THR A 44 5.44 19.47 -0.91
N GLN A 45 5.45 20.74 -0.52
CA GLN A 45 5.23 21.86 -1.44
C GLN A 45 6.27 21.90 -2.57
N GLU A 46 7.53 21.59 -2.25
CA GLU A 46 8.62 21.54 -3.21
C GLU A 46 8.43 20.42 -4.24
N GLY A 47 7.85 19.28 -3.84
CA GLY A 47 7.59 18.14 -4.73
C GLY A 47 6.38 18.31 -5.65
N LEU A 48 5.65 19.43 -5.57
CA LEU A 48 4.63 19.78 -6.57
C LEU A 48 5.25 20.12 -7.93
N ASP A 49 6.53 20.50 -7.96
CA ASP A 49 7.26 20.85 -9.18
C ASP A 49 7.32 19.65 -10.16
N PRO A 50 6.87 19.81 -11.42
CA PRO A 50 6.96 18.76 -12.44
C PRO A 50 8.35 18.22 -12.69
N CYS A 51 9.42 18.99 -12.43
CA CYS A 51 10.79 18.51 -12.54
C CYS A 51 11.07 17.30 -11.62
N TRP A 52 10.30 17.14 -10.55
CA TRP A 52 10.43 16.03 -9.62
C TRP A 52 9.84 14.72 -10.16
N TRP A 53 8.66 14.80 -10.77
CA TRP A 53 7.82 13.62 -11.04
C TRP A 53 7.46 13.42 -12.50
N GLY A 54 7.76 14.37 -13.38
CA GLY A 54 7.44 14.32 -14.81
C GLY A 54 8.02 13.10 -15.52
N CYS A 55 9.18 12.60 -15.07
CA CYS A 55 9.82 11.39 -15.60
C CYS A 55 8.99 10.10 -15.46
N LEU A 56 7.94 10.09 -14.63
CA LEU A 56 7.07 8.93 -14.45
C LEU A 56 5.83 8.96 -15.34
N LEU A 57 5.53 10.10 -15.97
CA LEU A 57 4.37 10.24 -16.82
C LEU A 57 4.73 10.01 -18.30
N PRO A 58 3.82 9.44 -19.10
CA PRO A 58 4.01 9.33 -20.54
C PRO A 58 4.12 10.73 -21.19
N GLU A 59 4.87 10.85 -22.28
CA GLU A 59 5.08 12.09 -23.06
C GLU A 59 3.82 12.55 -23.83
N GLU A 60 2.64 12.53 -23.21
CA GLU A 60 1.38 12.97 -23.85
C GLU A 60 1.09 14.46 -23.67
N ALA A 61 2.02 15.24 -23.13
CA ALA A 61 1.85 16.68 -22.95
C ALA A 61 2.43 17.45 -24.15
N GLY A 62 1.56 17.99 -25.00
CA GLY A 62 1.94 19.01 -25.97
C GLY A 62 2.67 20.19 -25.32
N GLU A 63 3.39 20.97 -26.14
CA GLU A 63 4.43 21.96 -25.80
C GLU A 63 4.05 23.06 -24.78
N GLN A 64 2.82 23.08 -24.24
CA GLN A 64 2.40 23.94 -23.14
C GLN A 64 1.97 23.08 -21.94
N GLY A 65 2.89 22.92 -20.97
CA GLY A 65 2.57 22.29 -19.70
C GLY A 65 1.48 23.05 -18.93
N PRO A 66 0.63 22.35 -18.14
CA PRO A 66 -0.46 22.98 -17.41
C PRO A 66 0.05 24.02 -16.40
N ALA A 67 -0.73 25.09 -16.20
CA ALA A 67 -0.35 26.16 -15.28
C ALA A 67 -0.14 25.64 -13.84
N PRO A 68 0.81 26.22 -13.07
CA PRO A 68 1.02 25.90 -11.66
C PRO A 68 -0.28 25.97 -10.85
N GLY A 69 -0.59 24.91 -10.09
CA GLY A 69 -1.79 24.84 -9.24
C GLY A 69 -3.12 24.58 -9.97
N SER A 70 -3.10 24.38 -11.28
CA SER A 70 -4.31 24.00 -12.03
C SER A 70 -4.77 22.57 -11.70
N GLN A 71 -6.07 22.30 -11.80
CA GLN A 71 -6.61 20.95 -11.58
C GLN A 71 -5.92 19.86 -12.42
N PRO A 72 -5.58 20.07 -13.70
CA PRO A 72 -4.79 19.11 -14.48
C PRO A 72 -3.42 18.82 -13.87
N LEU A 73 -2.72 19.83 -13.35
CA LEU A 73 -1.42 19.64 -12.71
C LEU A 73 -1.54 18.80 -11.43
N VAL A 74 -2.57 19.04 -10.62
CA VAL A 74 -2.83 18.26 -9.42
C VAL A 74 -3.11 16.79 -9.77
N GLN A 75 -3.88 16.54 -10.83
CA GLN A 75 -4.14 15.18 -11.31
C GLN A 75 -2.86 14.48 -11.77
N LEU A 76 -2.02 15.15 -12.56
CA LEU A 76 -0.74 14.60 -13.04
C LEU A 76 0.21 14.30 -11.87
N HIS A 77 0.27 15.19 -10.88
CA HIS A 77 1.05 14.98 -9.66
C HIS A 77 0.58 13.74 -8.88
N LEU A 78 -0.73 13.64 -8.62
CA LEU A 78 -1.32 12.49 -7.93
C LEU A 78 -1.14 11.20 -8.72
N ARG A 79 -1.26 11.26 -10.06
CA ARG A 79 -1.02 10.12 -10.95
C ARG A 79 0.44 9.65 -10.90
N ALA A 80 1.40 10.57 -10.93
CA ALA A 80 2.81 10.21 -10.80
C ALA A 80 3.12 9.57 -9.43
N GLN A 81 2.54 10.11 -8.36
CA GLN A 81 2.65 9.53 -7.01
C GLN A 81 2.04 8.11 -6.96
N ALA A 82 0.82 7.94 -7.46
CA ALA A 82 0.15 6.64 -7.55
C ALA A 82 0.98 5.64 -8.35
N ARG A 83 1.49 6.03 -9.52
CA ARG A 83 2.30 5.19 -10.39
C ARG A 83 3.57 4.70 -9.72
N MET A 84 4.28 5.58 -9.01
CA MET A 84 5.45 5.19 -8.21
C MET A 84 5.07 4.14 -7.16
N GLN A 85 3.98 4.37 -6.41
CA GLN A 85 3.53 3.45 -5.37
C GLN A 85 3.14 2.08 -5.94
N VAL A 86 2.44 2.05 -7.07
CA VAL A 86 2.06 0.81 -7.74
C VAL A 86 3.28 0.05 -8.25
N GLN A 87 4.29 0.73 -8.79
CA GLN A 87 5.54 0.10 -9.19
C GLN A 87 6.25 -0.56 -8.00
N LEU A 88 6.30 0.13 -6.86
CA LEU A 88 6.89 -0.41 -5.63
C LEU A 88 6.12 -1.59 -5.06
N LEU A 89 4.78 -1.57 -5.12
CA LEU A 89 3.94 -2.70 -4.74
C LEU A 89 4.19 -3.92 -5.64
N LYS A 90 4.44 -3.71 -6.92
CA LYS A 90 4.76 -4.77 -7.90
C LYS A 90 6.22 -5.24 -7.82
N SER A 91 7.06 -4.61 -6.99
CA SER A 91 8.42 -5.08 -6.77
C SER A 91 8.41 -6.46 -6.10
N GLY A 92 9.42 -7.27 -6.35
CA GLY A 92 9.65 -8.52 -5.61
C GLY A 92 10.28 -8.31 -4.23
N ASN A 93 10.45 -7.06 -3.79
CA ASN A 93 11.23 -6.66 -2.63
C ASN A 93 10.31 -6.17 -1.50
N SER A 94 10.38 -6.84 -0.34
CA SER A 94 9.54 -6.51 0.82
C SER A 94 9.71 -5.07 1.34
N ASP A 95 10.91 -4.48 1.28
CA ASP A 95 11.14 -3.10 1.75
C ASP A 95 10.47 -2.09 0.82
N GLN A 96 10.57 -2.31 -0.49
CA GLN A 96 9.90 -1.49 -1.49
C GLN A 96 8.38 -1.65 -1.41
N GLN A 97 7.88 -2.87 -1.28
CA GLN A 97 6.45 -3.13 -1.09
C GLN A 97 5.93 -2.42 0.17
N PHE A 98 6.70 -2.43 1.27
CA PHE A 98 6.34 -1.71 2.49
C PHE A 98 6.26 -0.19 2.26
N VAL A 99 7.28 0.40 1.62
CA VAL A 99 7.30 1.83 1.27
C VAL A 99 6.11 2.18 0.36
N GLY A 100 5.90 1.42 -0.71
CA GLY A 100 4.80 1.60 -1.65
C GLY A 100 3.42 1.53 -0.96
N ALA A 101 3.18 0.49 -0.15
CA ALA A 101 1.92 0.30 0.56
C ALA A 101 1.66 1.40 1.61
N ARG A 102 2.68 1.78 2.38
CA ARG A 102 2.56 2.83 3.39
C ARG A 102 2.21 4.17 2.77
N HIS A 103 2.88 4.55 1.69
CA HIS A 103 2.59 5.82 1.01
C HIS A 103 1.28 5.76 0.21
N ALA A 104 0.88 4.59 -0.31
CA ALA A 104 -0.44 4.41 -0.90
C ALA A 104 -1.56 4.66 0.12
N ALA A 105 -1.44 4.14 1.34
CA ALA A 105 -2.39 4.44 2.41
C ALA A 105 -2.47 5.95 2.69
N ALA A 106 -1.34 6.65 2.77
CA ALA A 106 -1.30 8.09 2.97
C ALA A 106 -1.91 8.88 1.80
N LEU A 107 -1.66 8.47 0.55
CA LEU A 107 -2.25 9.07 -0.64
C LEU A 107 -3.78 8.95 -0.63
N LEU A 108 -4.30 7.76 -0.30
CA LEU A 108 -5.74 7.49 -0.27
C LEU A 108 -6.50 8.33 0.77
N CYS A 109 -5.84 8.79 1.84
CA CYS A 109 -6.41 9.72 2.81
C CYS A 109 -6.58 11.15 2.27
N ARG A 110 -5.96 11.51 1.14
CA ARG A 110 -6.01 12.88 0.57
C ARG A 110 -7.34 13.22 -0.11
N GLY A 111 -8.21 12.23 -0.33
CA GLY A 111 -9.56 12.42 -0.90
C GLY A 111 -9.79 11.63 -2.18
N ASP A 112 -11.00 11.72 -2.71
CA ASP A 112 -11.50 10.81 -3.75
C ASP A 112 -10.74 10.92 -5.08
N LEU A 113 -10.23 12.10 -5.44
CA LEU A 113 -9.39 12.26 -6.63
C LEU A 113 -8.11 11.42 -6.53
N ALA A 114 -7.47 11.37 -5.36
CA ALA A 114 -6.28 10.55 -5.14
C ALA A 114 -6.60 9.05 -5.21
N LYS A 115 -7.77 8.66 -4.69
CA LYS A 115 -8.27 7.28 -4.79
C LYS A 115 -8.54 6.89 -6.25
N GLN A 116 -9.15 7.78 -7.02
CA GLN A 116 -9.36 7.59 -8.45
C GLN A 116 -8.04 7.38 -9.19
N MET A 117 -7.04 8.26 -8.98
CA MET A 117 -5.73 8.13 -9.64
C MET A 117 -5.03 6.81 -9.29
N LEU A 118 -5.11 6.35 -8.04
CA LEU A 118 -4.54 5.06 -7.65
C LEU A 118 -5.24 3.89 -8.35
N VAL A 119 -6.57 3.95 -8.51
CA VAL A 119 -7.34 2.91 -9.21
C VAL A 119 -7.00 2.88 -10.70
N GLU A 120 -6.91 4.04 -11.35
CA GLU A 120 -6.52 4.18 -12.76
C GLU A 120 -5.12 3.59 -13.05
N GLU A 121 -4.18 3.77 -12.13
CA GLU A 121 -2.82 3.19 -12.22
C GLU A 121 -2.77 1.69 -11.81
N ALA A 122 -3.91 1.00 -11.75
CA ALA A 122 -4.04 -0.41 -11.35
C ALA A 122 -3.54 -0.70 -9.92
N GLY A 123 -3.77 0.23 -8.99
CA GLY A 123 -3.35 0.08 -7.60
C GLY A 123 -4.15 -0.94 -6.79
N LEU A 124 -5.45 -1.10 -7.04
CA LEU A 124 -6.24 -2.16 -6.38
C LEU A 124 -5.67 -3.56 -6.70
N PRO A 125 -5.50 -3.96 -7.98
CA PRO A 125 -4.84 -5.22 -8.32
C PRO A 125 -3.46 -5.39 -7.68
N ALA A 126 -2.64 -4.33 -7.62
CA ALA A 126 -1.32 -4.39 -7.02
C ALA A 126 -1.37 -4.64 -5.50
N LEU A 127 -2.28 -3.98 -4.78
CA LEU A 127 -2.50 -4.22 -3.35
C LEU A 127 -2.96 -5.66 -3.08
N LEU A 128 -3.90 -6.17 -3.88
CA LEU A 128 -4.41 -7.53 -3.74
C LEU A 128 -3.36 -8.59 -4.06
N LEU A 129 -2.50 -8.34 -5.04
CA LEU A 129 -1.37 -9.22 -5.35
C LEU A 129 -0.44 -9.39 -4.15
N VAL A 130 -0.09 -8.29 -3.47
CA VAL A 130 0.78 -8.32 -2.28
C VAL A 130 0.06 -8.98 -1.11
N ALA A 131 -1.20 -8.63 -0.84
CA ALA A 131 -1.97 -9.24 0.25
C ALA A 131 -2.23 -10.74 0.05
N GLY A 132 -2.39 -11.19 -1.20
CA GLY A 132 -2.64 -12.59 -1.56
C GLY A 132 -1.42 -13.50 -1.47
N ASN A 133 -0.21 -12.95 -1.37
CA ASN A 133 1.01 -13.75 -1.29
C ASN A 133 1.23 -14.28 0.14
N ALA A 134 1.29 -15.61 0.28
CA ALA A 134 1.44 -16.28 1.57
C ALA A 134 2.74 -15.94 2.32
N LEU A 135 3.78 -15.51 1.58
CA LEU A 135 5.10 -15.15 2.11
C LEU A 135 5.22 -13.65 2.45
N THR A 136 4.16 -12.86 2.28
CA THR A 136 4.19 -11.43 2.58
C THR A 136 4.48 -11.18 4.06
N GLN A 137 5.50 -10.36 4.33
CA GLN A 137 5.86 -9.97 5.68
C GLN A 137 4.71 -9.22 6.37
N LEU A 138 4.51 -9.46 7.66
CA LEU A 138 3.39 -8.89 8.42
C LEU A 138 3.34 -7.35 8.36
N ARG A 139 4.49 -6.66 8.38
CA ARG A 139 4.56 -5.19 8.25
C ARG A 139 4.05 -4.69 6.90
N VAL A 140 4.35 -5.43 5.81
CA VAL A 140 3.89 -5.12 4.46
C VAL A 140 2.38 -5.35 4.39
N LEU A 141 1.92 -6.50 4.88
CA LEU A 141 0.51 -6.85 4.93
C LEU A 141 -0.31 -5.81 5.70
N ALA A 142 0.16 -5.37 6.87
CA ALA A 142 -0.50 -4.32 7.64
C ALA A 142 -0.62 -2.99 6.88
N ALA A 143 0.43 -2.57 6.16
CA ALA A 143 0.40 -1.38 5.33
C ALA A 143 -0.58 -1.52 4.15
N VAL A 144 -0.60 -2.69 3.51
CA VAL A 144 -1.54 -3.01 2.41
C VAL A 144 -2.98 -3.02 2.91
N CYS A 145 -3.27 -3.68 4.03
CA CYS A 145 -4.59 -3.70 4.65
C CYS A 145 -5.06 -2.27 5.00
N ASN A 146 -4.16 -1.41 5.47
CA ASN A 146 -4.48 -0.01 5.73
C ASN A 146 -4.83 0.76 4.44
N ALA A 147 -4.10 0.52 3.35
CA ALA A 147 -4.45 1.09 2.05
C ALA A 147 -5.82 0.58 1.57
N LEU A 148 -6.08 -0.73 1.66
CA LEU A 148 -7.37 -1.34 1.30
C LEU A 148 -8.52 -0.76 2.15
N LEU A 149 -8.33 -0.56 3.46
CA LEU A 149 -9.32 0.11 4.31
C LEU A 149 -9.66 1.51 3.77
N ASN A 150 -8.66 2.32 3.47
CA ASN A 150 -8.90 3.66 2.93
C ASN A 150 -9.60 3.60 1.57
N LEU A 151 -9.22 2.67 0.70
CA LEU A 151 -9.84 2.48 -0.61
C LEU A 151 -11.28 1.98 -0.52
N SER A 152 -11.61 1.15 0.48
CA SER A 152 -12.98 0.64 0.70
C SER A 152 -14.00 1.73 1.05
N SER A 153 -13.55 2.94 1.37
CA SER A 153 -14.42 4.11 1.55
C SER A 153 -14.81 4.81 0.23
N TYR A 154 -14.23 4.40 -0.90
CA TYR A 154 -14.45 5.02 -2.21
C TYR A 154 -15.55 4.30 -2.97
N ILE A 155 -16.76 4.88 -2.95
CA ILE A 155 -17.98 4.30 -3.54
C ILE A 155 -17.76 3.69 -4.94
N PRO A 156 -17.10 4.37 -5.91
CA PRO A 156 -16.95 3.85 -7.26
C PRO A 156 -16.19 2.53 -7.38
N VAL A 157 -15.36 2.16 -6.39
CA VAL A 157 -14.59 0.91 -6.42
C VAL A 157 -15.13 -0.16 -5.47
N MET A 158 -16.10 0.16 -4.61
CA MET A 158 -16.57 -0.77 -3.56
C MET A 158 -17.08 -2.09 -4.12
N VAL A 159 -17.77 -2.08 -5.26
CA VAL A 159 -18.30 -3.31 -5.87
C VAL A 159 -17.19 -4.16 -6.47
N ALA A 160 -16.29 -3.55 -7.25
CA ALA A 160 -15.12 -4.23 -7.80
C ALA A 160 -14.17 -4.75 -6.72
N MET A 161 -14.04 -4.00 -5.62
CA MET A 161 -13.25 -4.40 -4.47
C MET A 161 -13.91 -5.58 -3.73
N ALA A 162 -15.22 -5.57 -3.52
CA ALA A 162 -15.92 -6.69 -2.90
C ALA A 162 -15.74 -7.98 -3.71
N SER A 163 -15.92 -7.94 -5.03
CA SER A 163 -15.77 -9.14 -5.87
C SER A 163 -14.35 -9.71 -5.90
N SER A 164 -13.32 -8.86 -5.77
CA SER A 164 -11.91 -9.26 -5.92
C SER A 164 -11.16 -9.47 -4.60
N SER A 165 -11.64 -8.93 -3.49
CA SER A 165 -10.89 -8.90 -2.22
C SER A 165 -11.59 -9.56 -1.03
N LEU A 166 -12.88 -9.89 -1.14
CA LEU A 166 -13.68 -10.35 0.01
C LEU A 166 -13.15 -11.65 0.63
N HIS A 167 -12.88 -12.69 -0.16
CA HIS A 167 -12.24 -13.92 0.33
C HIS A 167 -10.88 -13.65 0.99
N LEU A 168 -10.08 -12.79 0.37
CA LEU A 168 -8.74 -12.47 0.87
C LEU A 168 -8.80 -11.74 2.20
N LEU A 169 -9.69 -10.76 2.35
CA LEU A 169 -9.89 -10.00 3.58
C LEU A 169 -10.43 -10.89 4.70
N LEU A 170 -11.40 -11.76 4.41
CA LEU A 170 -11.94 -12.73 5.37
C LEU A 170 -10.89 -13.74 5.82
N HIS A 171 -10.16 -14.34 4.88
CA HIS A 171 -9.07 -15.26 5.17
C HIS A 171 -7.95 -14.59 5.99
N THR A 172 -7.59 -13.37 5.62
CA THR A 172 -6.57 -12.60 6.36
C THR A 172 -7.05 -12.27 7.76
N GLN A 173 -8.31 -11.84 7.91
CA GLN A 173 -8.89 -11.54 9.21
C GLN A 173 -9.00 -12.80 10.07
N SER A 174 -9.47 -13.92 9.54
CA SER A 174 -9.62 -15.18 10.30
C SER A 174 -8.28 -15.74 10.74
N ARG A 175 -7.30 -15.82 9.82
CA ARG A 175 -5.91 -16.24 10.10
C ARG A 175 -5.30 -15.47 11.26
N HIS A 176 -5.53 -14.16 11.31
CA HIS A 176 -4.92 -13.32 12.34
C HIS A 176 -5.77 -13.28 13.60
N SER A 177 -7.10 -13.08 13.53
CA SER A 177 -7.99 -13.04 14.71
C SER A 177 -8.11 -14.37 15.48
N GLY A 178 -7.71 -15.50 14.89
CA GLY A 178 -7.85 -16.82 15.50
C GLY A 178 -9.27 -17.41 15.41
N LEU A 179 -10.14 -16.79 14.58
CA LEU A 179 -11.46 -17.34 14.25
C LEU A 179 -11.32 -18.34 13.10
N LEU A 180 -12.19 -19.36 13.06
CA LEU A 180 -12.20 -20.46 12.05
C LEU A 180 -11.05 -21.48 12.15
N GLY A 181 -10.70 -21.94 13.36
CA GLY A 181 -9.83 -23.11 13.54
C GLY A 181 -8.34 -22.90 13.25
N TYR A 182 -7.94 -21.68 12.88
CA TYR A 182 -6.54 -21.27 12.95
C TYR A 182 -6.11 -21.24 14.41
N ALA A 183 -5.39 -22.28 14.84
CA ALA A 183 -4.85 -22.35 16.17
C ALA A 183 -4.13 -21.04 16.51
N THR A 184 -4.52 -20.42 17.62
CA THR A 184 -3.93 -19.21 18.21
C THR A 184 -2.53 -19.51 18.75
N THR A 185 -1.64 -20.05 17.92
CA THR A 185 -0.26 -20.41 18.31
C THR A 185 0.60 -19.16 18.53
N ALA A 186 0.24 -18.01 17.95
CA ALA A 186 1.01 -16.78 18.15
C ALA A 186 0.63 -15.98 19.42
N TYR A 187 -0.62 -16.06 19.90
CA TYR A 187 -1.05 -15.28 21.08
C TYR A 187 -0.56 -15.89 22.40
N ASN A 188 -0.37 -17.21 22.45
CA ASN A 188 0.12 -17.91 23.64
C ASN A 188 1.66 -18.04 23.70
N ALA A 189 2.40 -17.72 22.63
CA ALA A 189 3.87 -17.75 22.64
C ALA A 189 4.49 -16.72 23.62
N GLY A 190 3.72 -15.73 24.07
CA GLY A 190 4.13 -14.80 25.13
C GLY A 190 3.81 -15.26 26.56
N LYS A 191 3.10 -16.38 26.74
CA LYS A 191 2.71 -16.89 28.07
C LYS A 191 2.99 -18.37 28.33
N THR A 192 3.30 -19.16 27.31
CA THR A 192 3.69 -20.58 27.46
C THR A 192 4.86 -20.89 26.54
N ALA A 193 6.02 -20.29 26.80
CA ALA A 193 7.29 -20.72 26.22
C ALA A 193 7.84 -21.92 27.01
N THR A 194 7.10 -23.02 27.00
CA THR A 194 7.59 -24.36 27.30
C THR A 194 6.76 -25.30 26.45
N GLU A 195 7.42 -25.97 25.50
CA GLU A 195 6.91 -27.12 24.75
C GLU A 195 5.96 -26.83 23.58
N ALA A 196 6.53 -26.49 22.41
CA ALA A 196 6.01 -26.96 21.13
C ALA A 196 7.17 -27.04 20.13
N GLN A 197 7.65 -28.26 19.92
CA GLN A 197 8.68 -28.60 18.95
C GLN A 197 8.19 -28.38 17.51
N GLY A 198 9.07 -27.88 16.64
CA GLY A 198 9.16 -28.46 15.29
C GLY A 198 8.74 -27.65 14.07
N LEU A 199 8.79 -26.30 14.06
CA LEU A 199 8.85 -25.53 12.82
C LEU A 199 9.88 -24.40 12.97
N PRO A 200 10.79 -24.19 12.00
CA PRO A 200 11.77 -23.11 12.10
C PRO A 200 11.03 -21.78 11.99
N LEU A 201 10.90 -21.08 13.12
CA LEU A 201 10.67 -19.64 13.11
C LEU A 201 11.82 -19.04 12.30
N VAL A 202 11.51 -18.50 11.13
CA VAL A 202 12.42 -17.61 10.43
C VAL A 202 12.57 -16.39 11.33
N GLU A 203 13.66 -16.34 12.09
CA GLU A 203 14.07 -15.19 12.88
C GLU A 203 14.25 -14.00 11.93
N GLY A 204 13.38 -13.01 12.08
CA GLY A 204 13.37 -11.80 11.28
C GLY A 204 12.75 -10.65 12.06
N GLU A 205 13.60 -9.98 12.85
CA GLU A 205 13.54 -8.58 13.29
C GLU A 205 12.16 -8.00 13.71
N GLY A 206 11.90 -8.04 15.01
CA GLY A 206 10.92 -7.16 15.67
C GLY A 206 10.70 -7.59 17.12
N SER A 207 10.70 -6.65 18.07
CA SER A 207 10.27 -6.97 19.43
C SER A 207 8.84 -7.51 19.40
N THR A 208 8.50 -8.40 20.33
CA THR A 208 7.15 -8.96 20.49
C THR A 208 6.06 -7.88 20.52
N SER A 209 6.39 -6.68 21.02
CA SER A 209 5.52 -5.50 20.98
C SER A 209 5.25 -4.95 19.58
N SER A 210 6.25 -4.89 18.70
CA SER A 210 6.09 -4.43 17.31
C SER A 210 5.27 -5.40 16.48
N GLN A 211 5.48 -6.72 16.64
CA GLN A 211 4.68 -7.73 15.94
C GLN A 211 3.20 -7.71 16.37
N CYS A 212 2.94 -7.54 17.67
CA CYS A 212 1.59 -7.37 18.19
C CYS A 212 0.87 -6.16 17.58
N TRP A 213 1.60 -5.05 17.37
CA TRP A 213 1.05 -3.84 16.73
C TRP A 213 0.62 -4.10 15.29
N TRP A 214 1.49 -4.70 14.47
CA TRP A 214 1.17 -4.98 13.06
C TRP A 214 0.00 -5.96 12.93
N TRP A 215 -0.07 -6.98 13.79
CA TRP A 215 -1.20 -7.91 13.84
C TRP A 215 -2.52 -7.20 14.14
N ARG A 216 -2.55 -6.32 15.14
CA ARG A 216 -3.75 -5.54 15.48
C ARG A 216 -4.18 -4.65 14.31
N GLN A 217 -3.20 -4.05 13.63
CA GLN A 217 -3.46 -3.22 12.45
C GLN A 217 -4.10 -4.03 11.33
N VAL A 218 -3.62 -5.25 11.04
CA VAL A 218 -4.23 -6.13 10.03
C VAL A 218 -5.68 -6.45 10.38
N VAL A 219 -5.94 -6.90 11.61
CA VAL A 219 -7.31 -7.26 12.04
C VAL A 219 -8.24 -6.05 11.97
N TYR A 220 -7.81 -4.90 12.48
CA TYR A 220 -8.58 -3.66 12.44
C TYR A 220 -8.88 -3.22 11.01
N CYS A 221 -7.87 -3.18 10.14
CA CYS A 221 -8.03 -2.72 8.77
C CYS A 221 -8.88 -3.67 7.92
N CYS A 222 -8.70 -4.98 8.05
CA CYS A 222 -9.56 -5.95 7.35
C CYS A 222 -11.01 -5.86 7.81
N GLY A 223 -11.24 -5.83 9.14
CA GLY A 223 -12.60 -5.69 9.69
C GLY A 223 -13.28 -4.39 9.26
N GLY A 224 -12.55 -3.27 9.29
CA GLY A 224 -13.06 -1.99 8.81
C GLY A 224 -13.34 -1.97 7.29
N ALA A 225 -12.50 -2.61 6.48
CA ALA A 225 -12.72 -2.72 5.05
C ALA A 225 -13.99 -3.52 4.75
N LEU A 226 -14.14 -4.67 5.41
CA LEU A 226 -15.34 -5.51 5.30
C LEU A 226 -16.60 -4.77 5.77
N TRP A 227 -16.50 -4.01 6.85
CA TRP A 227 -17.59 -3.16 7.33
C TRP A 227 -17.99 -2.09 6.30
N ASN A 228 -17.03 -1.43 5.65
CA ASN A 228 -17.36 -0.48 4.59
C ASN A 228 -18.04 -1.19 3.42
N LEU A 229 -17.46 -2.29 2.93
CA LEU A 229 -17.97 -3.05 1.79
C LEU A 229 -19.39 -3.58 2.04
N SER A 230 -19.71 -4.06 3.24
CA SER A 230 -21.03 -4.60 3.58
C SER A 230 -22.14 -3.55 3.59
N ARG A 231 -21.80 -2.27 3.74
CA ARG A 231 -22.77 -1.17 3.72
C ARG A 231 -23.20 -0.75 2.33
N HIS A 232 -22.46 -1.14 1.29
CA HIS A 232 -22.86 -0.85 -0.09
C HIS A 232 -24.03 -1.77 -0.50
N PRO A 233 -25.16 -1.22 -1.01
CA PRO A 233 -26.35 -2.02 -1.31
C PRO A 233 -26.05 -3.14 -2.32
N ASP A 234 -25.24 -2.87 -3.34
CA ASP A 234 -24.91 -3.83 -4.40
C ASP A 234 -23.97 -4.95 -3.94
N ASN A 235 -23.30 -4.80 -2.79
CA ASN A 235 -22.42 -5.83 -2.24
C ASN A 235 -23.18 -6.88 -1.43
N ARG A 236 -24.45 -6.64 -1.08
CA ARG A 236 -25.24 -7.55 -0.23
C ARG A 236 -25.32 -8.96 -0.80
N MET A 237 -25.55 -9.09 -2.11
CA MET A 237 -25.62 -10.39 -2.79
C MET A 237 -24.27 -11.12 -2.77
N ALA A 238 -23.17 -10.40 -3.02
CA ALA A 238 -21.83 -10.97 -2.98
C ALA A 238 -21.46 -11.45 -1.57
N MET A 239 -21.81 -10.67 -0.54
CA MET A 239 -21.59 -11.05 0.87
C MET A 239 -22.42 -12.26 1.26
N GLN A 240 -23.72 -12.30 0.90
CA GLN A 240 -24.61 -13.43 1.19
C GLN A 240 -24.16 -14.72 0.49
N GLN A 241 -23.74 -14.64 -0.76
CA GLN A 241 -23.23 -15.81 -1.49
C GLN A 241 -21.97 -16.39 -0.85
N LEU A 242 -21.11 -15.52 -0.30
CA LEU A 242 -19.90 -15.94 0.40
C LEU A 242 -20.20 -16.53 1.79
N GLU A 243 -21.13 -15.95 2.55
CA GLU A 243 -21.60 -16.50 3.82
C GLU A 243 -22.20 -17.92 3.65
N LEU A 244 -22.80 -18.23 2.51
CA LEU A 244 -23.34 -19.55 2.19
C LEU A 244 -22.29 -20.57 1.74
N GLN A 245 -21.05 -20.14 1.47
CA GLN A 245 -19.94 -20.99 1.01
C GLN A 245 -18.89 -21.28 2.09
N VAL A 246 -18.98 -20.63 3.26
CA VAL A 246 -18.13 -20.83 4.45
C VAL A 246 -18.84 -21.75 5.44
#